data_AF-A0AAV8ZX47-F1
#
_entry.id   AF-A0AAV8ZX47-F1
#
_cell.length_a   1.000
_cell.length_b   1.000
_cell.length_c   1.000
_cell.angle_alpha   90.00
_cell.angle_beta   90.00
_cell.angle_gamma   90.00
#
_symmetry.space_group_name_H-M   'P 1'
#
loop_
_entity.id
_entity.type
_entity.pdbx_description
1 polymer ?
#
loop_
_entity_poly.entity_id
_entity_poly.type
_entity_poly.pdbx_seq_one_letter_code
_entity_poly.pdbx_strand_id
1 'polypeptide(L)'
;MTTEEEESIERAAAARNERLKHLRAAQQLLSTPDDVDVVDHSHFTREVEEDSIPRRDISPPNGSKEDAAKTDEEEKKLNLKFRNYVPHDKDLQEGKLPPPVLPQFEDPVDVAPPLSEEPQDPFLNIAPKKPNWDLRRDIQKKLDKLERRTQRAIFQLKEQEMQNQALTEEDNDEAVAED
;
A
#
# COMPACT_ATOMS: atom_id res chain seq x y z
N MET A 1 29.66 -28.99 5.79
CA MET A 1 29.02 -27.80 5.20
C MET A 1 27.49 -27.83 5.29
N THR A 2 26.85 -28.96 5.64
CA THR A 2 25.38 -29.04 5.80
C THR A 2 24.86 -28.55 7.16
N THR A 3 25.70 -28.56 8.20
CA THR A 3 25.29 -28.25 9.57
C THR A 3 25.06 -26.75 9.84
N GLU A 4 25.82 -25.87 9.20
CA GLU A 4 25.68 -24.41 9.37
C GLU A 4 24.39 -23.87 8.71
N GLU A 5 24.02 -24.44 7.57
CA GLU A 5 22.76 -24.11 6.90
C GLU A 5 21.56 -24.60 7.70
N GLU A 6 21.64 -25.81 8.28
CA GLU A 6 20.63 -26.36 9.19
C GLU A 6 20.43 -25.48 10.43
N GLU A 7 21.52 -25.01 11.06
CA GLU A 7 21.44 -24.07 12.19
C GLU A 7 20.81 -22.73 11.80
N SER A 8 21.09 -22.22 10.59
CA SER A 8 20.48 -20.98 10.11
C SER A 8 18.98 -21.12 9.87
N ILE A 9 18.56 -22.28 9.36
CA ILE A 9 17.14 -22.60 9.15
C ILE A 9 16.43 -22.75 10.51
N GLU A 10 17.08 -23.37 11.49
CA GLU A 10 16.54 -23.54 12.83
C GLU A 10 16.39 -22.19 13.56
N ARG A 11 17.37 -21.28 13.46
CA ARG A 11 17.26 -19.91 13.98
C ARG A 11 16.12 -19.14 13.33
N ALA A 12 15.94 -19.25 12.01
CA ALA A 12 14.84 -18.61 11.30
C ALA A 12 13.47 -19.18 11.70
N ALA A 13 13.38 -20.49 11.93
CA ALA A 13 12.18 -21.15 12.42
C ALA A 13 11.85 -20.72 13.86
N ALA A 14 12.86 -20.61 14.73
CA ALA A 14 12.70 -20.15 16.11
C ALA A 14 12.17 -18.70 16.16
N ALA A 15 12.77 -17.78 15.40
CA ALA A 15 12.33 -16.39 15.34
C ALA A 15 10.87 -16.25 14.83
N ARG A 16 10.47 -17.08 13.86
CA ARG A 16 9.08 -17.13 13.38
C ARG A 16 8.13 -17.61 14.47
N ASN A 17 8.48 -18.67 15.19
CA ASN A 17 7.65 -19.24 16.24
C ASN A 17 7.49 -18.27 17.42
N GLU A 18 8.55 -17.56 17.79
CA GLU A 18 8.51 -16.50 18.80
C GLU A 18 7.57 -15.37 18.37
N ARG A 19 7.70 -14.86 17.14
CA ARG A 19 6.78 -13.85 16.59
C ARG A 19 5.32 -14.29 16.61
N LEU A 20 5.05 -15.54 16.24
CA LEU A 20 3.70 -16.12 16.27
C LEU A 20 3.17 -16.24 17.70
N LYS A 21 4.02 -16.57 18.67
CA LYS A 21 3.67 -16.62 20.09
C LYS A 21 3.29 -15.23 20.61
N HIS A 22 4.05 -14.18 20.28
CA HIS A 22 3.71 -12.80 20.63
C HIS A 22 2.37 -12.34 20.02
N LEU A 23 2.15 -12.64 18.74
CA LEU A 23 0.90 -12.30 18.06
C LEU A 23 -0.30 -12.98 18.72
N ARG A 24 -0.14 -14.26 19.11
CA ARG A 24 -1.20 -15.01 19.80
C ARG A 24 -1.48 -14.47 21.21
N ALA A 25 -0.45 -14.08 21.96
CA ALA A 25 -0.60 -13.44 23.26
C ALA A 25 -1.33 -12.09 23.16
N ALA A 26 -0.98 -11.27 22.17
CA ALA A 26 -1.68 -10.00 21.91
C ALA A 26 -3.16 -10.22 21.53
N GLN A 27 -3.46 -11.24 20.71
CA GLN A 27 -4.84 -11.61 20.39
C GLN A 27 -5.60 -12.15 21.60
N GLN A 28 -4.93 -12.83 22.54
CA GLN A 28 -5.57 -13.28 23.78
C GLN A 28 -5.96 -12.10 24.67
N LEU A 29 -5.09 -11.10 24.84
CA LEU A 29 -5.43 -9.87 25.59
C LEU A 29 -6.58 -9.09 24.95
N LEU A 30 -6.68 -9.11 23.62
CA LEU A 30 -7.81 -8.50 22.91
C LEU A 30 -9.10 -9.33 23.02
N SER A 31 -8.99 -10.64 23.26
CA SER A 31 -10.10 -11.58 23.29
C SER A 31 -10.61 -11.90 24.70
N THR A 32 -9.84 -11.63 25.74
CA THR A 32 -10.36 -11.62 27.11
C THR A 32 -11.24 -10.38 27.25
N PRO A 33 -12.56 -10.52 27.45
CA PRO A 33 -13.38 -9.38 27.88
C PRO A 33 -12.77 -8.83 29.17
N ASP A 34 -12.75 -7.51 29.33
CA ASP A 34 -12.37 -6.85 30.59
C ASP A 34 -13.23 -7.42 31.73
N ASP A 35 -12.75 -8.48 32.38
CA ASP A 35 -13.19 -8.87 33.70
C ASP A 35 -12.61 -7.82 34.65
N VAL A 36 -13.51 -6.93 35.05
CA VAL A 36 -13.33 -5.89 36.04
C VAL A 36 -12.90 -6.48 37.37
N ASP A 37 -11.61 -6.44 37.68
CA ASP A 37 -11.13 -6.55 39.05
C ASP A 37 -10.44 -5.25 39.50
N VAL A 38 -11.08 -4.67 40.50
CA VAL A 38 -10.71 -3.49 41.27
C VAL A 38 -9.57 -3.85 42.25
N VAL A 39 -8.78 -2.83 42.64
CA VAL A 39 -7.68 -2.82 43.65
C VAL A 39 -6.38 -3.52 43.19
N ASP A 40 -5.15 -3.02 43.30
CA ASP A 40 -4.51 -2.11 44.24
C ASP A 40 -3.19 -1.58 43.62
N HIS A 41 -2.90 -0.29 43.76
CA HIS A 41 -1.61 0.30 43.34
C HIS A 41 -0.58 0.15 44.47
N SER A 42 0.01 -1.04 44.63
CA SER A 42 1.27 -1.13 45.38
C SER A 42 2.19 -2.29 44.97
N HIS A 43 3.31 -1.91 44.37
CA HIS A 43 4.67 -2.44 44.59
C HIS A 43 5.01 -3.89 44.17
N PHE A 44 5.74 -4.06 43.04
CA PHE A 44 6.93 -4.95 43.00
C PHE A 44 7.78 -4.78 41.71
N THR A 45 9.04 -4.38 41.88
CA THR A 45 10.11 -4.25 40.89
C THR A 45 10.71 -5.58 40.44
N ARG A 46 11.18 -5.71 39.17
CA ARG A 46 12.28 -6.64 38.80
C ARG A 46 12.96 -6.28 37.45
N GLU A 47 14.16 -5.70 37.57
CA GLU A 47 15.45 -5.92 36.86
C GLU A 47 15.41 -6.70 35.52
N VAL A 48 16.05 -6.36 34.39
CA VAL A 48 17.30 -5.65 33.96
C VAL A 48 17.12 -5.40 32.42
N GLU A 49 17.72 -4.46 31.68
CA GLU A 49 19.13 -4.10 31.48
C GLU A 49 19.19 -2.84 30.55
N GLU A 50 20.32 -2.14 30.58
CA GLU A 50 20.50 -0.74 30.19
C GLU A 50 20.57 -0.46 28.67
N ASP A 51 19.86 0.57 28.21
CA ASP A 51 20.29 1.39 27.06
C ASP A 51 20.04 2.87 27.36
N SER A 52 21.14 3.61 27.38
CA SER A 52 21.22 5.03 27.75
C SER A 52 20.45 5.94 26.79
N ILE A 53 19.42 6.62 27.29
CA ILE A 53 18.90 7.86 26.71
C ILE A 53 19.00 8.94 27.79
N PRO A 54 19.76 10.04 27.59
CA PRO A 54 19.85 11.09 28.60
C PRO A 54 18.53 11.86 28.63
N ARG A 55 17.72 11.63 29.66
CA ARG A 55 16.57 12.48 29.97
C ARG A 55 17.09 13.81 30.51
N ARG A 56 16.84 14.89 29.77
CA ARG A 56 17.03 16.26 30.26
C ARG A 56 16.09 16.49 31.44
N ASP A 57 16.64 16.68 32.63
CA ASP A 57 15.92 17.18 33.79
C ASP A 57 15.35 18.55 33.47
N ILE A 58 14.02 18.64 33.40
CA ILE A 58 13.31 19.92 33.50
C ILE A 58 12.48 19.82 34.77
N SER A 59 13.08 20.29 35.87
CA SER A 59 12.40 20.58 37.11
C SER A 59 11.26 21.58 36.84
N PRO A 60 10.03 21.35 37.34
CA PRO A 60 8.97 22.34 37.23
C PRO A 60 9.26 23.48 38.24
N PRO A 61 9.37 24.74 37.83
CA PRO A 61 9.48 25.84 38.78
C PRO A 61 8.09 26.11 39.38
N ASN A 62 8.01 25.85 40.68
CA ASN A 62 6.91 26.22 41.56
C ASN A 62 6.74 27.75 41.57
N GLY A 63 5.50 28.22 41.39
CA GLY A 63 5.17 29.63 41.47
C GLY A 63 5.05 30.10 42.91
N SER A 64 5.63 31.26 43.22
CA SER A 64 4.91 32.36 43.86
C SER A 64 5.78 33.61 44.05
N LYS A 65 5.23 34.70 43.52
CA LYS A 65 5.17 36.05 44.08
C LYS A 65 6.34 37.04 43.89
N GLU A 66 5.90 38.12 43.25
CA GLU A 66 6.19 39.53 43.57
C GLU A 66 7.57 40.03 43.14
N ASP A 67 7.64 40.71 42.00
CA ASP A 67 8.10 42.10 41.97
C ASP A 67 7.75 42.80 40.64
N ALA A 68 7.20 43.99 40.79
CA ALA A 68 6.83 44.90 39.73
C ALA A 68 8.06 45.72 39.29
N ALA A 69 8.34 45.77 37.99
CA ALA A 69 8.68 46.99 37.25
C ALA A 69 9.23 46.66 35.85
N LYS A 70 8.52 47.17 34.84
CA LYS A 70 9.02 47.70 33.56
C LYS A 70 10.28 47.10 32.95
N THR A 71 10.12 46.46 31.80
CA THR A 71 10.81 46.94 30.60
C THR A 71 9.90 46.70 29.40
N ASP A 72 9.18 47.77 29.04
CA ASP A 72 8.56 47.90 27.74
C ASP A 72 9.66 47.97 26.66
N GLU A 73 9.29 47.52 25.46
CA GLU A 73 9.99 47.76 24.19
C GLU A 73 11.22 46.86 23.96
N GLU A 74 11.01 45.75 23.23
CA GLU A 74 11.98 44.97 22.42
C GLU A 74 11.76 43.45 22.45
N GLU A 75 10.61 42.96 22.94
CA GLU A 75 10.13 41.64 22.52
C GLU A 75 9.63 41.74 21.08
N LYS A 76 10.62 41.69 20.18
CA LYS A 76 10.58 41.24 18.79
C LYS A 76 9.16 40.99 18.33
N LYS A 77 8.71 41.80 17.37
CA LYS A 77 7.65 41.43 16.42
C LYS A 77 7.97 40.05 15.85
N LEU A 78 7.61 38.99 16.57
CA LEU A 78 7.64 37.63 16.09
C LEU A 78 6.50 37.61 15.09
N ASN A 79 6.85 37.69 13.80
CA ASN A 79 5.89 37.67 12.71
C ASN A 79 5.26 36.27 12.63
N LEU A 80 4.41 35.95 13.60
CA LEU A 80 3.78 34.66 13.77
C LEU A 80 2.61 34.56 12.80
N LYS A 81 2.72 33.60 11.87
CA LYS A 81 1.80 33.44 10.74
C LYS A 81 1.06 32.12 10.87
N PHE A 82 -0.27 32.18 10.91
CA PHE A 82 -1.11 30.99 11.08
C PHE A 82 -1.64 30.52 9.73
N ARG A 83 -1.24 29.31 9.30
CA ARG A 83 -1.68 28.68 8.04
C ARG A 83 -2.87 27.74 8.25
N ASN A 84 -2.76 26.83 9.21
CA ASN A 84 -3.75 25.75 9.47
C ASN A 84 -4.48 25.90 10.82
N TYR A 85 -4.34 27.03 11.51
CA TYR A 85 -4.93 27.24 12.83
C TYR A 85 -5.51 28.67 12.92
N VAL A 86 -6.59 28.84 13.69
CA VAL A 86 -7.17 30.17 13.98
C VAL A 86 -7.07 30.39 15.49
N PRO A 87 -6.16 31.26 15.95
CA PRO A 87 -6.07 31.62 17.36
C PRO A 87 -7.39 32.19 17.89
N HIS A 88 -7.73 31.89 19.15
CA HIS A 88 -8.92 32.45 19.80
C HIS A 88 -8.76 33.93 20.18
N ASP A 89 -7.53 34.38 20.36
CA ASP A 89 -7.22 35.76 20.73
C ASP A 89 -7.24 36.70 19.52
N LYS A 90 -7.82 37.90 19.69
CA LYS A 90 -8.12 38.82 18.57
C LYS A 90 -6.85 39.40 17.95
N ASP A 91 -5.89 39.76 18.80
CA ASP A 91 -4.62 40.36 18.37
C ASP A 91 -3.76 39.36 17.57
N LEU A 92 -4.02 38.06 17.76
CA LEU A 92 -3.28 36.97 17.11
C LEU A 92 -3.96 36.43 15.86
N GLN A 93 -5.26 36.72 15.66
CA GLN A 93 -6.01 36.39 14.45
C GLN A 93 -5.54 37.18 13.22
N GLU A 94 -5.02 38.39 13.42
CA GLU A 94 -4.45 39.23 12.35
C GLU A 94 -3.22 38.59 11.69
N GLY A 95 -2.57 37.64 12.37
CA GLY A 95 -1.48 36.84 11.82
C GLY A 95 -1.92 35.70 10.90
N LYS A 96 -3.22 35.50 10.65
CA LYS A 96 -3.70 34.43 9.75
C LYS A 96 -3.30 34.74 8.31
N LEU A 97 -2.59 33.81 7.67
CA LEU A 97 -2.23 33.95 6.27
C LEU A 97 -3.46 33.74 5.37
N PRO A 98 -3.74 34.66 4.43
CA PRO A 98 -4.80 34.43 3.47
C PRO A 98 -4.46 33.21 2.60
N PRO A 99 -5.46 32.39 2.25
CA PRO A 99 -5.25 31.30 1.32
C PRO A 99 -4.72 31.86 0.00
N PRO A 100 -3.79 31.16 -0.68
CA PRO A 100 -3.26 31.61 -1.96
C PRO A 100 -4.44 31.73 -2.95
N VAL A 101 -4.62 32.94 -3.49
CA VAL A 101 -5.60 33.18 -4.56
C VAL A 101 -5.05 32.48 -5.79
N LEU A 102 -5.68 31.37 -6.17
CA LEU A 102 -5.38 30.71 -7.42
C LEU A 102 -5.62 31.71 -8.57
N PRO A 103 -4.75 31.75 -9.60
CA PRO A 103 -5.05 32.51 -10.80
C PRO A 103 -6.43 32.08 -11.29
N GLN A 104 -7.33 33.05 -11.48
CA GLN A 104 -8.61 32.75 -12.10
C GLN A 104 -8.31 32.27 -13.51
N PHE A 105 -8.55 30.99 -13.74
CA PHE A 105 -8.46 30.40 -15.06
C PHE A 105 -9.56 31.10 -15.87
N GLU A 106 -9.17 31.97 -16.81
CA GLU A 106 -10.09 32.42 -17.83
C GLU A 106 -10.46 31.17 -18.63
N ASP A 107 -11.71 30.73 -18.52
CA ASP A 107 -12.22 29.66 -19.37
C ASP A 107 -11.95 30.06 -20.82
N PRO A 108 -11.14 29.29 -21.57
CA PRO A 108 -10.87 29.60 -22.96
C PRO A 108 -12.16 29.44 -23.76
N VAL A 109 -12.84 30.57 -23.98
CA VAL A 109 -13.96 30.68 -24.91
C VAL A 109 -13.42 30.47 -26.32
N ASP A 110 -13.79 29.32 -26.90
CA ASP A 110 -13.92 29.03 -28.32
C ASP A 110 -12.75 29.37 -29.25
N VAL A 111 -11.72 28.52 -29.24
CA VAL A 111 -11.10 28.06 -30.50
C VAL A 111 -10.81 26.58 -30.36
N ALA A 112 -11.67 25.75 -30.96
CA ALA A 112 -11.49 24.30 -31.01
C ALA A 112 -10.22 23.90 -31.78
N PRO A 113 -9.29 23.15 -31.16
CA PRO A 113 -8.38 22.25 -31.85
C PRO A 113 -8.94 20.81 -31.77
N PRO A 114 -8.74 19.97 -32.80
CA PRO A 114 -9.30 18.61 -32.79
C PRO A 114 -8.60 17.72 -31.75
N LEU A 115 -9.42 17.07 -30.91
CA LEU A 115 -9.19 15.77 -30.25
C LEU A 115 -7.73 15.43 -29.92
N SER A 116 -7.25 15.91 -28.78
CA SER A 116 -6.19 15.21 -28.04
C SER A 116 -6.86 14.46 -26.90
N GLU A 117 -7.06 13.15 -27.08
CA GLU A 117 -7.38 12.22 -26.01
C GLU A 117 -6.33 12.40 -24.91
N GLU A 118 -6.71 13.04 -23.80
CA GLU A 118 -5.84 13.06 -22.64
C GLU A 118 -5.58 11.61 -22.24
N PRO A 119 -4.30 11.20 -22.09
CA PRO A 119 -4.00 9.87 -21.57
C PRO A 119 -4.49 9.85 -20.13
N GLN A 120 -5.74 9.42 -19.93
CA GLN A 120 -6.30 9.18 -18.61
C GLN A 120 -5.30 8.32 -17.86
N ASP A 121 -4.82 8.90 -16.78
CA ASP A 121 -3.74 8.37 -15.97
C ASP A 121 -4.09 6.92 -15.60
N PRO A 122 -3.34 5.91 -16.09
CA PRO A 122 -3.73 4.49 -16.02
C PRO A 122 -3.84 3.97 -14.58
N PHE A 123 -3.44 4.79 -13.61
CA PHE A 123 -3.53 4.54 -12.17
C PHE A 123 -4.82 5.05 -11.51
N LEU A 124 -5.51 6.04 -12.10
CA LEU A 124 -6.73 6.61 -11.50
C LEU A 124 -7.95 5.67 -11.59
N ASN A 125 -7.88 4.65 -12.46
CA ASN A 125 -8.92 3.63 -12.66
C ASN A 125 -8.54 2.27 -12.07
N ILE A 126 -7.66 2.22 -11.07
CA ILE A 126 -7.40 0.97 -10.32
C ILE A 126 -8.52 0.80 -9.29
N ALA A 127 -9.69 0.37 -9.77
CA ALA A 127 -10.69 -0.24 -8.93
C ALA A 127 -10.08 -1.41 -8.14
N PRO A 128 -10.66 -1.84 -7.00
CA PRO A 128 -10.24 -3.05 -6.31
C PRO A 128 -10.34 -4.26 -7.25
N LYS A 129 -9.22 -4.63 -7.88
CA LYS A 129 -9.19 -5.76 -8.81
C LYS A 129 -9.19 -7.08 -8.05
N LYS A 130 -9.59 -8.15 -8.72
CA LYS A 130 -9.51 -9.53 -8.19
C LYS A 130 -8.07 -9.81 -7.72
N PRO A 131 -7.84 -10.52 -6.61
CA PRO A 131 -6.49 -10.78 -6.09
C PRO A 131 -5.56 -11.45 -7.11
N ASN A 132 -6.11 -12.29 -8.01
CA ASN A 132 -5.36 -12.97 -9.07
C ASN A 132 -5.34 -12.22 -10.41
N TRP A 133 -5.73 -10.94 -10.44
CA TRP A 133 -5.72 -10.13 -11.67
C TRP A 133 -4.34 -10.08 -12.30
N ASP A 134 -3.32 -9.82 -11.48
CA ASP A 134 -1.95 -9.64 -11.92
C ASP A 134 -1.39 -10.96 -12.48
N LEU A 135 -1.65 -12.04 -11.75
CA LEU A 135 -1.31 -13.39 -12.19
C LEU A 135 -1.95 -13.72 -13.54
N ARG A 136 -3.23 -13.41 -13.74
CA ARG A 136 -3.92 -13.62 -15.02
C ARG A 136 -3.27 -12.82 -16.15
N ARG A 137 -2.97 -11.54 -15.91
CA ARG A 137 -2.31 -10.67 -16.89
C ARG A 137 -0.93 -11.23 -17.29
N ASP A 138 -0.14 -11.66 -16.32
CA ASP A 138 1.23 -12.10 -16.54
C ASP A 138 1.30 -13.47 -17.23
N ILE A 139 0.34 -14.37 -16.98
CA ILE A 139 0.23 -15.66 -17.69
C ILE A 139 -0.47 -15.54 -19.05
N GLN A 140 -1.27 -14.51 -19.30
CA GLN A 140 -2.09 -14.37 -20.51
C GLN A 140 -1.27 -14.50 -21.79
N LYS A 141 -0.11 -13.83 -21.88
CA LYS A 141 0.75 -13.90 -23.07
C LYS A 141 1.25 -15.32 -23.38
N LYS A 142 1.49 -16.14 -22.35
CA LYS A 142 1.91 -17.54 -22.50
C LYS A 142 0.74 -18.40 -22.97
N LEU A 143 -0.45 -18.17 -22.41
CA LEU A 143 -1.69 -18.82 -22.84
C LEU A 143 -2.04 -18.47 -24.29
N ASP A 144 -1.99 -17.19 -24.67
CA ASP A 144 -2.27 -16.76 -26.06
C ASP A 144 -1.31 -17.43 -27.07
N LYS A 145 -0.03 -17.56 -26.71
CA LYS A 145 0.97 -18.23 -27.56
C LYS A 145 0.67 -19.72 -27.69
N LEU A 146 0.27 -20.37 -26.60
CA LEU A 146 -0.12 -21.77 -26.61
C LEU A 146 -1.42 -21.97 -27.41
N GLU A 147 -2.43 -21.14 -27.15
CA GLU A 147 -3.73 -21.16 -27.84
C GLU A 147 -3.56 -21.02 -29.36
N ARG A 148 -2.74 -20.08 -29.83
CA ARG A 148 -2.44 -19.94 -31.26
C ARG A 148 -1.81 -21.20 -31.86
N ARG A 149 -0.94 -21.90 -31.11
CA ARG A 149 -0.34 -23.16 -31.57
C ARG A 149 -1.37 -24.29 -31.58
N THR A 150 -2.20 -24.36 -30.55
CA THR A 150 -3.28 -25.35 -30.45
C THR A 150 -4.29 -25.18 -31.59
N GLN A 151 -4.72 -23.95 -31.88
CA GLN A 151 -5.62 -23.65 -33.01
C GLN A 151 -5.00 -24.06 -34.35
N ARG A 152 -3.71 -23.78 -34.57
CA ARG A 152 -2.99 -24.22 -35.77
C ARG A 152 -2.90 -25.73 -35.89
N ALA A 153 -2.57 -26.43 -34.79
CA ALA A 153 -2.49 -27.88 -34.77
C ALA A 153 -3.87 -28.52 -35.04
N ILE A 154 -4.94 -27.96 -34.47
CA ILE A 154 -6.31 -28.38 -34.73
C ILE A 154 -6.66 -28.21 -36.22
N PHE A 155 -6.30 -27.08 -36.81
CA PHE A 155 -6.54 -26.83 -38.23
C PHE A 155 -5.78 -27.83 -39.12
N GLN A 156 -4.50 -28.07 -38.83
CA GLN A 156 -3.67 -29.03 -39.57
C GLN A 156 -4.22 -30.46 -39.48
N LEU A 157 -4.67 -30.90 -38.30
CA LEU A 157 -5.28 -32.22 -38.14
C LEU A 157 -6.56 -32.35 -38.96
N LYS A 158 -7.42 -31.33 -38.96
CA LYS A 158 -8.63 -31.33 -39.79
C LYS A 158 -8.31 -31.34 -41.28
N GLU A 159 -7.30 -30.59 -41.71
CA GLU A 159 -6.86 -30.56 -43.11
C GLU A 159 -6.33 -31.93 -43.57
N GLN A 160 -5.52 -32.59 -42.74
CA GLN A 160 -5.05 -33.95 -43.01
C GLN A 160 -6.19 -34.97 -43.03
N GLU A 161 -7.14 -34.86 -42.11
CA GLU A 161 -8.31 -35.75 -42.07
C GLU A 161 -9.17 -35.60 -43.34
N MET A 162 -9.44 -34.37 -43.78
CA MET A 162 -10.15 -34.10 -45.03
C MET A 162 -9.38 -34.61 -46.26
N GLN A 163 -8.06 -34.43 -46.31
CA GLN A 163 -7.23 -34.94 -47.41
C GLN A 163 -7.22 -36.47 -47.44
N ASN A 164 -7.10 -37.12 -46.29
CA ASN A 164 -7.16 -38.58 -46.22
C ASN A 164 -8.53 -39.11 -46.64
N GLN A 165 -9.62 -38.45 -46.22
CA GLN A 165 -10.97 -38.81 -46.65
C GLN A 165 -11.12 -38.69 -48.17
N ALA A 166 -10.65 -37.58 -48.77
CA ALA A 166 -10.68 -37.38 -50.22
C ALA A 166 -9.85 -38.45 -50.96
N LEU A 167 -8.64 -38.78 -50.48
CA LEU A 167 -7.81 -39.83 -51.08
C LEU A 167 -8.47 -41.22 -50.98
N THR A 168 -9.09 -41.55 -49.84
CA THR A 168 -9.81 -42.82 -49.69
C THR A 168 -11.09 -42.90 -50.53
N GLU A 169 -11.67 -41.76 -50.90
CA GLU A 169 -12.78 -41.69 -51.85
C GLU A 169 -12.28 -41.88 -53.29
N GLU A 170 -11.17 -41.24 -53.68
CA GLU A 170 -10.54 -41.42 -55.00
C GLU A 170 -10.05 -42.88 -55.23
N ASP A 171 -9.41 -43.51 -54.23
CA ASP A 171 -8.97 -44.90 -54.30
C ASP A 171 -10.16 -45.89 -54.41
N ASN A 172 -11.34 -45.54 -53.85
CA ASN A 172 -12.55 -46.35 -53.97
C ASN A 172 -13.20 -46.23 -55.36
N ASP A 173 -13.22 -45.02 -55.94
CA ASP A 173 -13.80 -44.80 -57.26
C ASP A 173 -12.95 -45.44 -58.38
N GLU A 174 -11.63 -45.46 -58.24
CA GLU A 174 -10.72 -46.11 -59.21
C GLU A 174 -10.83 -47.65 -59.17
N ALA A 175 -11.04 -48.24 -57.99
CA ALA A 175 -11.26 -49.69 -57.83
C ALA A 175 -12.60 -50.17 -58.41
N VAL A 176 -13.60 -49.28 -58.57
CA VAL A 176 -14.92 -49.61 -59.16
C VAL A 176 -14.92 -49.42 -60.68
N ALA A 177 -13.94 -48.70 -61.24
CA ALA A 177 -13.85 -48.45 -62.69
C ALA A 177 -13.02 -49.50 -63.46
N GLU A 178 -12.26 -50.38 -62.79
CA GLU A 178 -11.45 -51.44 -63.41
C GLU A 178 -12.10 -52.85 -63.44
N ASP A 179 -13.35 -53.02 -62.98
CA ASP A 179 -14.14 -54.27 -63.07
C ASP A 179 -15.38 -54.10 -63.98
#